data_AF-C7MM50-F1
#
_entry.id   AF-C7MM50-F1
#
_cell.length_a   1.000
_cell.length_b   1.000
_cell.length_c   1.000
_cell.angle_alpha   90.00
_cell.angle_beta   90.00
_cell.angle_gamma   90.00
#
_symmetry.space_group_name_H-M   'P 1'
#
loop_
_entity.id
_entity.type
_entity.pdbx_description
1 polymer ?
#
loop_
_entity_poly.entity_id
_entity_poly.type
_entity_poly.pdbx_seq_one_letter_code
_entity_poly.pdbx_strand_id
1 'polypeptide(L)' 'MAKTEGVTLYECDRCGAKEYIKPGSSGGHFWHTITRIDAEGVQTSRLLCEACYQDYTGLIKQQDEEFQSFMKGGKK' A
#
# COMPACT_ATOMS: atom_id res chain seq x y z
N MET A 1 28.55 -17.09 16.05
CA MET A 1 27.24 -16.58 15.61
C MET A 1 27.20 -16.61 14.09
N ALA A 2 26.14 -17.13 13.48
CA ALA A 2 26.00 -17.11 12.02
C ALA A 2 25.57 -15.70 11.57
N LYS A 3 26.36 -15.06 10.71
CA LYS A 3 26.03 -13.76 10.10
C LYS A 3 25.35 -14.02 8.75
N THR A 4 24.20 -13.40 8.52
CA THR A 4 23.54 -13.41 7.20
C THR A 4 23.70 -12.02 6.59
N GLU A 5 24.35 -11.94 5.44
CA GLU A 5 24.57 -10.70 4.70
C GLU A 5 23.67 -10.65 3.46
N GLY A 6 23.48 -9.46 2.89
CA GLY A 6 22.72 -9.26 1.65
C GLY A 6 21.19 -9.33 1.79
N VAL A 7 20.64 -9.02 2.97
CA VAL A 7 19.17 -8.89 3.16
C VAL A 7 18.70 -7.46 2.91
N THR A 8 17.48 -7.32 2.38
CA THR A 8 16.82 -6.02 2.22
C THR A 8 15.85 -5.81 3.39
N LEU A 9 15.91 -4.64 4.02
CA LEU A 9 14.92 -4.25 5.03
C LEU A 9 13.72 -3.60 4.35
N TYR A 10 12.54 -4.17 4.57
CA TYR A 10 11.26 -3.57 4.20
C TYR A 10 10.67 -2.90 5.44
N GLU A 11 10.10 -1.71 5.26
CA GLU A 11 9.44 -0.95 6.32
C GLU A 11 8.11 -0.42 5.81
N CYS A 12 7.03 -0.66 6.56
CA CYS A 12 5.71 -0.22 6.19
C CYS A 12 5.56 1.27 6.52
N ASP A 13 5.26 2.10 5.51
CA ASP A 13 5.12 3.54 5.68
C ASP A 13 3.93 3.93 6.57
N ARG A 14 2.95 3.03 6.77
CA ARG A 14 1.76 3.29 7.59
C ARG A 14 1.95 2.88 9.06
N CYS A 15 2.36 1.64 9.31
CA CYS A 15 2.41 1.08 10.66
C CYS A 15 3.82 0.88 11.22
N GLY A 16 4.87 1.10 10.42
CA GLY A 16 6.26 0.92 10.83
C GLY A 16 6.68 -0.53 11.00
N ALA A 17 5.87 -1.51 10.56
CA ALA A 17 6.26 -2.92 10.52
C ALA A 17 7.54 -3.10 9.71
N LYS A 18 8.44 -3.99 10.14
CA LYS A 18 9.75 -4.21 9.54
C LYS A 18 9.99 -5.69 9.26
N GLU A 19 10.54 -6.01 8.10
CA GLU A 19 10.92 -7.37 7.74
C GLU A 19 12.23 -7.39 6.96
N TYR A 20 13.15 -8.27 7.35
CA TYR A 20 14.39 -8.52 6.62
C TYR A 20 14.16 -9.64 5.61
N ILE A 21 14.19 -9.31 4.33
CA ILE A 21 13.88 -10.22 3.24
C ILE A 21 15.17 -10.62 2.56
N LYS A 22 15.38 -11.94 2.44
CA LYS A 22 16.50 -12.48 1.66
C LYS A 22 16.22 -12.35 0.17
N PRO A 23 17.23 -12.03 -0.65
CA PRO A 23 17.08 -12.02 -2.10
C PRO A 23 16.66 -13.40 -2.59
N GLY A 24 15.64 -13.45 -3.45
CA GLY A 24 15.06 -14.71 -3.94
C GLY A 24 14.10 -15.42 -2.98
N SER A 25 13.83 -14.86 -1.79
CA SER A 25 12.80 -15.40 -0.89
C SER A 25 11.40 -14.87 -1.25
N SER A 26 10.37 -15.65 -0.95
CA SER A 26 8.97 -15.29 -1.20
C SER A 26 8.41 -14.19 -0.28
N GLY A 27 9.15 -13.78 0.76
CA GLY A 27 8.68 -12.78 1.73
C GLY A 27 8.32 -11.44 1.09
N GLY A 28 9.04 -11.03 0.04
CA GLY A 28 8.76 -9.79 -0.69
C GLY A 28 7.37 -9.73 -1.34
N HIS A 29 6.68 -10.86 -1.50
CA HIS A 29 5.33 -10.90 -2.07
C HIS A 29 4.27 -10.25 -1.18
N PHE A 30 4.49 -10.20 0.14
CA PHE A 30 3.54 -9.62 1.10
C PHE A 30 3.70 -8.10 1.29
N TRP A 31 4.55 -7.49 0.47
CA TRP A 31 4.86 -6.06 0.51
C TRP A 31 4.38 -5.39 -0.76
N HIS A 32 3.56 -4.37 -0.61
CA HIS A 32 2.83 -3.74 -1.70
C HIS A 32 3.22 -2.29 -1.83
N THR A 33 3.80 -1.93 -2.97
CA THR A 33 3.98 -0.52 -3.33
C THR A 33 2.69 -0.02 -3.95
N ILE A 34 2.07 0.97 -3.32
CA ILE A 34 0.88 1.65 -3.83
C ILE A 34 1.24 3.02 -4.38
N THR A 35 0.49 3.47 -5.39
CA THR A 35 0.52 4.86 -5.86
C THR A 35 -0.85 5.47 -5.65
N ARG A 36 -0.93 6.55 -4.87
CA ARG A 36 -2.15 7.32 -4.66
C ARG A 36 -2.03 8.67 -5.38
N ILE A 37 -3.08 9.04 -6.11
CA ILE A 37 -3.25 10.37 -6.68
C ILE A 37 -4.29 11.09 -5.83
N ASP A 38 -3.95 12.27 -5.33
CA ASP A 38 -4.90 13.09 -4.58
C ASP A 38 -5.76 13.98 -5.50
N ALA A 39 -6.62 14.80 -4.90
CA ALA A 39 -7.53 15.67 -5.62
C ALA A 39 -6.82 16.78 -6.41
N GLU A 40 -5.59 17.13 -6.05
CA GLU A 40 -4.77 18.12 -6.77
C GLU A 40 -3.93 17.47 -7.89
N GLY A 41 -4.03 16.14 -8.04
CA GLY A 41 -3.27 15.38 -9.03
C GLY A 41 -1.87 15.00 -8.57
N VAL A 42 -1.53 15.22 -7.30
CA VAL A 42 -0.21 14.88 -6.76
C VAL A 42 -0.13 13.37 -6.53
N GLN A 43 0.91 12.75 -7.09
CA GLN A 43 1.18 11.33 -6.91
C GLN A 43 2.07 11.10 -5.69
N THR A 44 1.64 10.20 -4.80
CA THR A 44 2.43 9.73 -3.66
C THR A 44 2.55 8.22 -3.72
N SER A 45 3.79 7.71 -3.65
CA SER A 45 4.06 6.28 -3.53
C SER A 45 4.30 5.91 -2.06
N ARG A 46 3.79 4.75 -1.63
CA ARG A 46 3.98 4.21 -0.28
C ARG A 46 4.19 2.71 -0.34
N LEU A 47 5.06 2.19 0.54
CA LEU A 47 5.25 0.77 0.77
C LEU A 47 4.40 0.32 1.96
N LEU A 48 3.51 -0.67 1.74
CA LEU A 48 2.63 -1.22 2.76
C LEU A 48 2.91 -2.70 2.99
N CYS A 49 2.76 -3.15 4.23
CA CYS A 49 2.62 -4.57 4.52
C CYS A 49 1.23 -5.07 4.11
N GLU A 50 1.08 -6.39 3.92
CA GLU A 50 -0.16 -7.06 3.53
C GLU A 50 -1.41 -6.55 4.27
N ALA A 51 -1.37 -6.49 5.60
CA ALA A 51 -2.51 -6.03 6.39
C ALA A 51 -2.90 -4.57 6.09
N CYS A 52 -1.90 -3.67 6.01
CA CYS A 52 -2.15 -2.27 5.68
C CYS A 52 -2.60 -2.07 4.24
N TYR A 53 -2.14 -2.94 3.33
CA TYR A 53 -2.58 -2.96 1.94
C TYR A 53 -4.06 -3.37 1.84
N GLN A 54 -4.50 -4.41 2.56
CA GLN A 54 -5.89 -4.83 2.59
C GLN A 54 -6.83 -3.71 3.07
N ASP A 55 -6.48 -3.06 4.18
CA ASP A 55 -7.20 -1.86 4.66
C ASP A 55 -7.25 -0.76 3.60
N TYR A 56 -6.12 -0.48 2.93
CA TYR A 56 -6.05 0.53 1.88
C TYR A 56 -6.97 0.18 0.70
N THR A 57 -7.01 -1.08 0.26
CA THR A 57 -7.93 -1.49 -0.81
C THR A 57 -9.40 -1.32 -0.41
N GLY A 58 -9.73 -1.54 0.86
CA GLY A 58 -11.07 -1.27 1.39
C GLY A 58 -11.43 0.22 1.34
N LEU A 59 -10.50 1.08 1.78
CA LEU A 59 -10.67 2.53 1.71
C LEU A 59 -10.90 3.03 0.28
N ILE A 60 -10.12 2.54 -0.69
CA ILE A 60 -10.24 2.96 -2.09
C ILE A 60 -11.59 2.54 -2.68
N LYS A 61 -12.04 1.31 -2.42
CA LYS A 61 -13.36 0.84 -2.86
C LYS A 61 -14.49 1.73 -2.34
N GLN A 62 -14.43 2.10 -1.06
CA GLN A 62 -15.43 3.00 -0.48
C GLN A 62 -15.43 4.38 -1.17
N GLN A 63 -14.24 4.95 -1.40
CA GLN A 63 -14.13 6.25 -2.09
C GLN A 63 -14.65 6.19 -3.52
N ASP A 64 -14.43 5.07 -4.23
CA ASP A 64 -14.99 4.86 -5.57
C ASP A 64 -16.52 4.82 -5.53
N GLU A 65 -17.11 4.11 -4.56
CA GLU A 65 -18.58 4.06 -4.37
C GLU A 65 -19.19 5.43 -4.04
N GLU A 66 -18.53 6.19 -3.16
CA GLU A 66 -18.93 7.56 -2.80
C GLU A 66 -18.88 8.49 -4.02
N PHE A 67 -17.80 8.39 -4.82
CA PHE A 67 -17.66 9.16 -6.06
C PHE A 67 -18.74 8.82 -7.08
N GLN A 68 -19.03 7.53 -7.30
CA GLN A 68 -20.11 7.12 -8.20
C GLN A 68 -21.48 7.60 -7.73
N SER A 69 -21.72 7.61 -6.41
CA SER A 69 -22.95 8.12 -5.81
C SER A 69 -23.10 9.63 -6.00
N PHE A 70 -22.02 10.38 -5.80
CA PHE A 70 -21.96 11.82 -6.08
C PHE A 70 -22.31 12.13 -7.54
N MET A 71 -21.71 11.40 -8.49
CA MET A 71 -21.97 11.59 -9.93
C MET A 71 -23.42 11.29 -10.32
N LYS A 72 -24.10 10.34 -9.65
CA LYS A 72 -25.52 10.05 -9.88
C LYS A 72 -26.45 11.16 -9.39
N GLY A 73 -26.11 11.83 -8.28
CA GLY A 73 -26.90 12.91 -7.68
C GLY A 73 -26.84 14.27 -8.38
N GLY A 74 -25.92 14.44 -9.34
CA GLY A 74 -25.68 15.69 -10.06
C GLY A 74 -26.62 15.97 -11.24
N LYS A 75 -27.45 15.00 -11.66
CA LYS A 75 -28.45 15.22 -12.72
C LYS A 75 -29.68 15.94 -12.12
N LYS A 76 -29.70 17.26 -12.19
CA LYS A 76 -30.91 18.08 -12.09
C LYS A 76 -31.28 18.62 -13.45
#